data_AF-A0A5C6X866-F1
#
_entry.id   AF-A0A5C6X866-F1
#
_cell.length_a   1.000
_cell.length_b   1.000
_cell.length_c   1.000
_cell.angle_alpha   90.00
_cell.angle_beta   90.00
_cell.angle_gamma   90.00
#
_symmetry.space_group_name_H-M   'P 1'
#
loop_
_entity.id
_entity.type
_entity.pdbx_description
1 polymer ?
#
loop_
_entity_poly.entity_id
_entity_poly.type
_entity_poly.pdbx_seq_one_letter_code
_entity_poly.pdbx_strand_id
1 'polypeptide(L)'
;MNHAGHQVHFLERLERVDGEEQELALKLYYDADFVRAYLDGMHIPPEFERVALALSDEPDGPHVVVTRGGTFVTCLGAGMKPRGLYVLERARTVGLHGYLEQMREACDKVVNSDLVPKRVFRTAREACHCLSREAFEEFRLVAALCSEELYPSLTQCSGKVARGFQGLSLRLGSKARRIRKMSPALEKRLREYWEDLFFLSHLTVVHAANAAELEIVFRETQRAEELVELNLFVLYAEMLFGVSLRALWCAAAYADVMVPRLMKALRWEDAGKKGYYAMVMTVIALRHPEYHQALVALFRSWESAACNSGEKVSENQGIELILSRILLPVLESPEEAREEHLRRARFQYAEARKVQTAQGLSGTPETPNDAEVLAAYHLMLFDRQGGNTTIYHLAQALPYLAQARAADLYPPADLVRNEPSWAPFVGLAWLEHLGMRLSSRAPAKTKETPGRNDRCPCASGRKYKRCCARAEAMS
;
A
#
# COMPACT_ATOMS: atom_id res chain seq x y z
N MET A 1 26.38 1.99 29.11
CA MET A 1 27.01 0.65 29.27
C MET A 1 28.25 0.59 28.38
N ASN A 2 29.25 -0.20 28.77
CA ASN A 2 30.62 -0.13 28.24
C ASN A 2 30.73 -0.79 26.85
N HIS A 3 30.36 -0.07 25.78
CA HIS A 3 30.31 -0.62 24.41
C HIS A 3 31.67 -1.12 23.89
N ALA A 4 32.77 -0.48 24.28
CA ALA A 4 34.11 -0.84 23.82
C ALA A 4 34.62 -2.19 24.37
N GLY A 5 34.19 -2.60 25.58
CA GLY A 5 34.67 -3.84 26.20
C GLY A 5 34.05 -5.12 25.61
N HIS A 6 32.83 -5.03 25.08
CA HIS A 6 32.14 -6.20 24.51
C HIS A 6 32.62 -6.55 23.10
N GLN A 7 33.01 -5.55 22.30
CA GLN A 7 33.50 -5.77 20.93
C GLN A 7 34.88 -6.43 20.87
N VAL A 8 35.81 -6.02 21.75
CA VAL A 8 37.14 -6.63 21.84
C VAL A 8 37.03 -8.11 22.22
N HIS A 9 36.17 -8.41 23.19
CA HIS A 9 35.97 -9.76 23.69
C HIS A 9 35.20 -10.67 22.71
N PHE A 10 34.47 -10.12 21.74
CA PHE A 10 33.89 -10.89 20.65
C PHE A 10 34.97 -11.38 19.68
N LEU A 11 35.86 -10.49 19.24
CA LEU A 11 36.93 -10.82 18.28
C LEU A 11 37.92 -11.84 18.86
N GLU A 12 38.28 -11.73 20.14
CA GLU A 12 39.11 -12.74 20.82
C GLU A 12 38.46 -14.12 20.87
N ARG A 13 37.12 -14.18 20.93
CA ARG A 13 36.37 -15.45 21.03
C ARG A 13 35.97 -16.01 19.67
N LEU A 14 36.19 -15.26 18.60
CA LEU A 14 35.95 -15.69 17.24
C LEU A 14 36.93 -16.82 16.83
N GLU A 15 38.07 -16.95 17.51
CA GLU A 15 39.00 -18.09 17.38
C GLU A 15 38.37 -19.46 17.71
N ARG A 16 37.14 -19.49 18.24
CA ARG A 16 36.40 -20.72 18.57
C ARG A 16 35.57 -21.28 17.41
N VAL A 17 35.59 -20.58 16.28
CA VAL A 17 34.81 -20.89 15.09
C VAL A 17 35.78 -20.85 13.91
N ASP A 18 35.70 -21.84 13.03
CA ASP A 18 36.65 -22.04 11.95
C ASP A 18 35.95 -22.03 10.57
N GLY A 19 36.73 -21.81 9.51
CA GLY A 19 36.28 -21.94 8.13
C GLY A 19 35.14 -20.98 7.75
N GLU A 20 34.15 -21.50 7.01
CA GLU A 20 33.03 -20.70 6.47
C GLU A 20 32.18 -20.04 7.57
N GLU A 21 32.11 -20.66 8.75
CA GLU A 21 31.35 -20.14 9.89
C GLU A 21 32.05 -18.92 10.50
N GLN A 22 33.39 -18.93 10.53
CA GLN A 22 34.20 -17.81 11.00
C GLN A 22 34.08 -16.62 10.04
N GLU A 23 34.11 -16.88 8.74
CA GLU A 23 33.90 -15.85 7.72
C GLU A 23 32.52 -15.22 7.85
N LEU A 24 31.46 -16.01 7.99
CA LEU A 24 30.10 -15.50 8.19
C LEU A 24 30.01 -14.65 9.47
N ALA A 25 30.59 -15.10 10.58
CA ALA A 25 30.62 -14.35 11.83
C ALA A 25 31.36 -13.00 11.69
N LEU A 26 32.47 -12.96 10.94
CA LEU A 26 33.18 -11.71 10.64
C LEU A 26 32.36 -10.76 9.77
N LYS A 27 31.71 -11.28 8.72
CA LYS A 27 30.88 -10.47 7.83
C LYS A 27 29.74 -9.81 8.61
N LEU A 28 29.05 -10.57 9.47
CA LEU A 28 28.03 -10.03 10.37
C LEU A 28 28.61 -8.96 11.31
N TYR A 29 29.79 -9.19 11.88
CA TYR A 29 30.45 -8.24 12.78
C TYR A 29 30.81 -6.91 12.11
N TYR A 30 31.31 -6.94 10.87
CA TYR A 30 31.62 -5.73 10.11
C TYR A 30 30.38 -4.94 9.71
N ASP A 31 29.18 -5.53 9.77
CA ASP A 31 27.89 -4.92 9.44
C ASP A 31 26.96 -4.80 10.66
N ALA A 32 27.50 -4.41 11.82
CA ALA A 32 26.74 -4.37 13.06
C ALA A 32 25.47 -3.50 13.02
N ASP A 33 25.49 -2.38 12.29
CA ASP A 33 24.32 -1.49 12.13
C ASP A 33 23.18 -2.17 11.36
N PHE A 34 23.52 -3.01 10.38
CA PHE A 34 22.53 -3.77 9.65
C PHE A 34 21.97 -4.93 10.48
N VAL A 35 22.84 -5.65 11.20
CA VAL A 35 22.39 -6.70 12.14
C VAL A 35 21.38 -6.12 13.12
N ARG A 36 21.63 -4.91 13.64
CA ARG A 36 20.67 -4.17 14.46
C ARG A 36 19.35 -3.92 13.73
N ALA A 37 19.40 -3.28 12.55
CA ALA A 37 18.19 -2.95 11.79
C ALA A 37 17.34 -4.18 11.45
N TYR A 38 18.00 -5.29 11.12
CA TYR A 38 17.31 -6.56 10.86
C TYR A 38 16.64 -7.13 12.11
N LEU A 39 17.34 -7.14 13.26
CA LEU A 39 16.76 -7.62 14.52
C LEU A 39 15.58 -6.76 14.97
N ASP A 40 15.62 -5.44 14.71
CA ASP A 40 14.51 -4.52 14.98
C ASP A 40 13.27 -4.87 14.13
N GLY A 41 13.47 -5.37 12.91
CA GLY A 41 12.39 -5.86 12.04
C GLY A 41 11.87 -7.26 12.38
N MET A 42 12.48 -7.97 13.32
CA MET A 42 12.05 -9.31 13.73
C MET A 42 11.14 -9.29 14.95
N HIS A 43 10.14 -10.16 14.95
CA HIS A 43 9.34 -10.42 16.15
C HIS A 43 10.13 -11.28 17.15
N ILE A 44 10.98 -10.64 17.95
CA ILE A 44 11.74 -11.28 19.02
C ILE A 44 10.97 -11.07 20.34
N PRO A 45 10.58 -12.13 21.07
CA PRO A 45 9.79 -11.99 22.29
C PRO A 45 10.49 -11.11 23.35
N PRO A 46 9.79 -10.15 23.98
CA PRO A 46 10.40 -9.07 24.78
C PRO A 46 11.32 -9.57 25.90
N GLU A 47 11.06 -10.76 26.45
CA GLU A 47 11.85 -11.42 27.50
C GLU A 47 13.30 -11.77 27.10
N PHE A 48 13.62 -11.80 25.79
CA PHE A 48 14.98 -12.09 25.32
C PHE A 48 15.74 -10.80 25.00
N GLU A 49 16.66 -10.41 25.88
CA GLU A 49 17.57 -9.26 25.64
C GLU A 49 18.70 -9.58 24.64
N ARG A 50 18.94 -10.86 24.37
CA ARG A 50 20.03 -11.37 23.55
C ARG A 50 19.56 -12.47 22.61
N VAL A 51 20.19 -12.51 21.45
CA VAL A 51 19.85 -13.38 20.33
C VAL A 51 21.09 -14.15 19.94
N ALA A 52 20.93 -15.45 19.69
CA ALA A 52 21.98 -16.31 19.15
C ALA A 52 21.70 -16.57 17.67
N LEU A 53 22.62 -16.15 16.80
CA LEU A 53 22.58 -16.37 15.36
C LEU A 53 23.33 -17.66 15.05
N ALA A 54 22.63 -18.70 14.59
CA ALA A 54 23.27 -19.96 14.22
C ALA A 54 24.10 -19.80 12.95
N LEU A 55 25.35 -20.28 12.97
CA LEU A 55 26.28 -20.22 11.84
C LEU A 55 26.30 -21.51 11.01
N SER A 56 25.87 -22.63 11.61
CA SER A 56 25.77 -23.97 10.99
C SER A 56 24.34 -24.53 11.07
N ASP A 57 23.99 -25.45 10.17
CA ASP A 57 22.72 -26.20 10.24
C ASP A 57 22.78 -27.35 11.26
N GLU A 58 23.97 -27.61 11.83
CA GLU A 58 24.14 -28.63 12.85
C GLU A 58 23.50 -28.19 14.17
N PRO A 59 22.74 -29.07 14.85
CA PRO A 59 22.05 -28.75 16.10
C PRO A 59 22.96 -28.25 17.24
N ASP A 60 24.23 -28.67 17.25
CA ASP A 60 25.24 -28.24 18.23
C ASP A 60 26.32 -27.36 17.57
N GLY A 61 25.99 -26.70 16.46
CA GLY A 61 26.91 -25.81 15.74
C GLY A 61 27.22 -24.49 16.45
N PRO A 62 28.18 -23.71 15.93
CA PRO A 62 28.55 -22.44 16.52
C PRO A 62 27.50 -21.34 16.31
N HIS A 63 27.52 -20.35 17.20
CA HIS A 63 26.59 -19.23 17.22
C HIS A 63 27.29 -17.91 17.51
N VAL A 64 26.86 -16.84 16.85
CA VAL A 64 27.16 -15.47 17.25
C VAL A 64 26.09 -14.98 18.21
N VAL A 65 26.48 -14.42 19.36
CA VAL A 65 25.54 -13.82 20.31
C VAL A 65 25.58 -12.31 20.21
N VAL A 66 24.43 -11.71 19.96
CA VAL A 66 24.21 -10.26 19.87
C VAL A 66 23.14 -9.82 20.87
N THR A 67 23.19 -8.56 21.29
CA THR A 67 22.06 -7.94 22.00
C THR A 67 20.92 -7.67 21.01
N ARG A 68 19.72 -7.45 21.53
CA ARG A 68 18.59 -6.97 20.71
C ARG A 68 18.93 -5.70 19.93
N GLY A 69 19.73 -4.80 20.50
CA GLY A 69 20.24 -3.60 19.82
C GLY A 69 21.44 -3.84 18.89
N GLY A 70 21.70 -5.09 18.48
CA GLY A 70 22.75 -5.45 17.51
C GLY A 70 24.20 -5.36 18.02
N THR A 71 24.43 -5.22 19.33
CA THR A 71 25.80 -5.21 19.87
C THR A 71 26.33 -6.64 19.99
N PHE A 72 27.50 -6.91 19.42
CA PHE A 72 28.16 -8.22 19.49
C PHE A 72 28.69 -8.50 20.90
N VAL A 73 28.31 -9.64 21.47
CA VAL A 73 28.61 -10.01 22.86
C VAL A 73 29.69 -11.10 22.94
N THR A 74 29.53 -12.19 22.19
CA THR A 74 30.45 -13.34 22.21
C THR A 74 30.21 -14.24 21.00
N CYS A 75 31.20 -15.07 20.67
CA CYS A 75 31.03 -16.24 19.81
C CYS A 75 30.99 -17.52 20.65
N LEU A 76 30.09 -18.44 20.31
CA LEU A 76 29.97 -19.79 20.86
C LEU A 76 30.52 -20.77 19.82
N GLY A 77 31.49 -21.59 20.20
CA GLY A 77 32.04 -22.63 19.33
C GLY A 77 31.11 -23.85 19.24
N ALA A 78 31.44 -24.79 18.35
CA ALA A 78 30.72 -26.06 18.23
C ALA A 78 30.66 -26.80 19.59
N GLY A 79 29.51 -27.40 19.90
CA GLY A 79 29.21 -28.06 21.16
C GLY A 79 28.76 -27.13 22.30
N MET A 80 28.83 -25.79 22.12
CA MET A 80 28.39 -24.83 23.13
C MET A 80 26.92 -24.43 22.91
N LYS A 81 26.09 -24.51 23.97
CA LYS A 81 24.63 -24.28 23.84
C LYS A 81 24.23 -22.83 24.14
N PRO A 82 23.39 -22.19 23.30
CA PRO A 82 22.84 -20.85 23.55
C PRO A 82 21.69 -20.88 24.57
N ARG A 83 21.95 -21.37 25.78
CA ARG A 83 20.92 -21.56 26.82
C ARG A 83 20.27 -20.24 27.22
N GLY A 84 18.93 -20.20 27.18
CA GLY A 84 18.15 -19.03 27.58
C GLY A 84 18.21 -17.87 26.60
N LEU A 85 18.69 -18.10 25.37
CA LEU A 85 18.71 -17.11 24.30
C LEU A 85 17.65 -17.44 23.24
N TYR A 86 17.15 -16.41 22.57
CA TYR A 86 16.36 -16.60 21.36
C TYR A 86 17.29 -17.00 20.23
N VAL A 87 17.08 -18.17 19.62
CA VAL A 87 17.96 -18.71 18.57
C VAL A 87 17.35 -18.41 17.20
N LEU A 88 18.13 -17.75 16.35
CA LEU A 88 17.83 -17.59 14.93
C LEU A 88 18.52 -18.70 14.14
N GLU A 89 17.72 -19.46 13.40
CA GLU A 89 18.18 -20.56 12.54
C GLU A 89 19.13 -20.07 11.45
N ARG A 90 20.08 -20.93 11.05
CA ARG A 90 21.09 -20.60 10.03
C ARG A 90 20.48 -20.12 8.73
N ALA A 91 19.38 -20.72 8.26
CA ALA A 91 18.70 -20.26 7.05
C ALA A 91 18.33 -18.76 7.11
N ARG A 92 17.97 -18.25 8.30
CA ARG A 92 17.70 -16.82 8.52
C ARG A 92 18.98 -16.01 8.65
N THR A 93 20.02 -16.54 9.31
CA THR A 93 21.34 -15.92 9.44
C THR A 93 22.08 -15.80 8.10
N VAL A 94 21.97 -16.80 7.23
CA VAL A 94 22.54 -16.78 5.87
C VAL A 94 21.69 -15.90 4.96
N GLY A 95 20.35 -15.91 5.13
CA GLY A 95 19.47 -14.96 4.45
C GLY A 95 19.81 -13.49 4.78
N LEU A 96 20.15 -13.21 6.03
CA LEU A 96 20.65 -11.91 6.50
C LEU A 96 21.93 -11.51 5.75
N HIS A 97 22.89 -12.43 5.65
CA HIS A 97 24.16 -12.20 4.97
C HIS A 97 24.02 -12.07 3.44
N GLY A 98 23.19 -12.90 2.81
CA GLY A 98 22.89 -12.81 1.39
C GLY A 98 22.18 -11.49 1.04
N TYR A 99 21.32 -11.00 1.93
CA TYR A 99 20.71 -9.68 1.79
C TYR A 99 21.75 -8.54 1.96
N LEU A 100 22.70 -8.67 2.89
CA LEU A 100 23.83 -7.75 3.04
C LEU A 100 24.70 -7.65 1.80
N GLU A 101 25.10 -8.78 1.22
CA GLU A 101 25.91 -8.79 0.01
C GLU A 101 25.13 -8.23 -1.18
N GLN A 102 23.83 -8.51 -1.31
CA GLN A 102 22.99 -7.88 -2.32
C GLN A 102 22.86 -6.37 -2.11
N MET A 103 22.72 -5.90 -0.86
CA MET A 103 22.68 -4.48 -0.54
C MET A 103 24.01 -3.80 -0.84
N ARG A 104 25.14 -4.40 -0.45
CA ARG A 104 26.49 -3.87 -0.73
C ARG A 104 26.81 -3.88 -2.22
N GLU A 105 26.49 -4.95 -2.93
CA GLU A 105 26.65 -5.01 -4.38
C GLU A 105 25.74 -3.98 -5.08
N ALA A 106 24.51 -3.78 -4.60
CA ALA A 106 23.63 -2.72 -5.07
C ALA A 106 24.19 -1.33 -4.74
N CYS A 107 24.76 -1.12 -3.54
CA CYS A 107 25.44 0.11 -3.15
C CYS A 107 26.64 0.37 -4.04
N ASP A 108 27.52 -0.60 -4.23
CA ASP A 108 28.72 -0.47 -5.06
C ASP A 108 28.34 -0.20 -6.52
N LYS A 109 27.27 -0.83 -7.03
CA LYS A 109 26.72 -0.55 -8.36
C LYS A 109 26.10 0.85 -8.46
N VAL A 110 25.43 1.33 -7.41
CA VAL A 110 24.76 2.65 -7.40
C VAL A 110 25.76 3.79 -7.19
N VAL A 111 26.64 3.68 -6.19
CA VAL A 111 27.65 4.68 -5.84
C VAL A 111 28.65 4.87 -6.98
N ASN A 112 28.98 3.80 -7.73
CA ASN A 112 29.87 3.89 -8.87
C ASN A 112 29.16 4.10 -10.22
N SER A 113 27.82 4.24 -10.25
CA SER A 113 27.07 4.41 -11.50
C SER A 113 25.87 5.35 -11.38
N ASP A 114 26.01 6.55 -11.93
CA ASP A 114 24.91 7.52 -12.16
C ASP A 114 23.73 6.95 -12.99
N LEU A 115 23.90 5.79 -13.63
CA LEU A 115 22.92 5.16 -14.49
C LEU A 115 21.99 4.19 -13.74
N VAL A 116 22.44 3.60 -12.63
CA VAL A 116 21.68 2.56 -11.93
C VAL A 116 20.41 3.14 -11.28
N PRO A 117 20.45 4.24 -10.49
CA PRO A 117 19.23 4.86 -9.97
C PRO A 117 18.28 5.26 -11.09
N LYS A 118 18.79 5.89 -12.15
CA LYS A 118 17.96 6.31 -13.30
C LYS A 118 17.26 5.14 -13.98
N ARG A 119 17.94 3.99 -14.11
CA ARG A 119 17.37 2.77 -14.70
C ARG A 119 16.27 2.22 -13.81
N VAL A 120 16.52 2.05 -12.52
CA VAL A 120 15.58 1.41 -11.60
C VAL A 120 14.31 2.23 -11.43
N PHE A 121 14.43 3.55 -11.26
CA PHE A 121 13.27 4.45 -11.20
C PHE A 121 12.49 4.48 -12.51
N ARG A 122 13.18 4.39 -13.66
CA ARG A 122 12.52 4.27 -14.96
C ARG A 122 11.77 2.94 -15.08
N THR A 123 12.38 1.82 -14.72
CA THR A 123 11.74 0.50 -14.71
C THR A 123 10.49 0.52 -13.83
N ALA A 124 10.57 1.05 -12.62
CA ALA A 124 9.44 1.17 -11.70
C ALA A 124 8.29 1.98 -12.31
N ARG A 125 8.59 3.04 -13.05
CA ARG A 125 7.59 3.87 -13.72
C ARG A 125 7.01 3.24 -14.98
N GLU A 126 7.85 2.65 -15.83
CA GLU A 126 7.46 2.08 -17.12
C GLU A 126 6.74 0.74 -16.98
N ALA A 127 7.05 -0.05 -15.94
CA ALA A 127 6.36 -1.31 -15.65
C ALA A 127 4.89 -1.08 -15.24
N CYS A 128 4.57 0.08 -14.66
CA CYS A 128 3.24 0.41 -14.16
C CYS A 128 2.70 -0.73 -13.26
N HIS A 129 1.46 -1.16 -13.46
CA HIS A 129 0.88 -2.29 -12.76
C HIS A 129 1.70 -3.60 -12.83
N CYS A 130 2.50 -3.80 -13.87
CA CYS A 130 3.30 -5.01 -14.10
C CYS A 130 4.66 -5.01 -13.39
N LEU A 131 4.91 -4.12 -12.42
CA LEU A 131 6.15 -4.17 -11.65
C LEU A 131 6.24 -5.51 -10.92
N SER A 132 7.29 -6.30 -11.21
CA SER A 132 7.49 -7.58 -10.55
C SER A 132 8.00 -7.40 -9.13
N ARG A 133 7.90 -8.46 -8.33
CA ARG A 133 8.43 -8.52 -6.96
C ARG A 133 9.93 -8.27 -6.93
N GLU A 134 10.67 -8.87 -7.84
CA GLU A 134 12.12 -8.75 -7.94
C GLU A 134 12.53 -7.32 -8.34
N ALA A 135 11.82 -6.72 -9.30
CA ALA A 135 12.05 -5.33 -9.70
C ALA A 135 11.62 -4.34 -8.59
N PHE A 136 10.58 -4.67 -7.81
CA PHE A 136 10.20 -3.90 -6.64
C PHE A 136 11.27 -3.97 -5.54
N GLU A 137 11.83 -5.15 -5.26
CA GLU A 137 12.92 -5.27 -4.29
C GLU A 137 14.15 -4.49 -4.74
N GLU A 138 14.55 -4.58 -6.01
CA GLU A 138 15.63 -3.74 -6.55
C GLU A 138 15.30 -2.24 -6.37
N PHE A 139 14.06 -1.83 -6.65
CA PHE A 139 13.62 -0.45 -6.45
C PHE A 139 13.67 -0.02 -4.98
N ARG A 140 13.20 -0.86 -4.06
CA ARG A 140 13.21 -0.59 -2.62
C ARG A 140 14.63 -0.42 -2.10
N LEU A 141 15.55 -1.30 -2.51
CA LEU A 141 16.96 -1.26 -2.12
C LEU A 141 17.64 0.03 -2.61
N VAL A 142 17.49 0.36 -3.90
CA VAL A 142 18.09 1.58 -4.46
C VAL A 142 17.48 2.84 -3.85
N ALA A 143 16.18 2.85 -3.60
CA ALA A 143 15.50 3.98 -2.98
C ALA A 143 15.92 4.20 -1.52
N ALA A 144 16.26 3.15 -0.77
CA ALA A 144 16.81 3.29 0.58
C ALA A 144 18.15 4.05 0.59
N LEU A 145 18.94 3.95 -0.48
CA LEU A 145 20.19 4.68 -0.67
C LEU A 145 20.00 6.15 -1.05
N CYS A 146 18.80 6.52 -1.50
CA CYS A 146 18.43 7.88 -1.90
C CYS A 146 17.33 8.44 -0.99
N SER A 147 17.39 8.14 0.30
CA SER A 147 16.33 8.43 1.27
C SER A 147 16.04 9.93 1.41
N GLU A 148 17.06 10.78 1.34
CA GLU A 148 16.92 12.24 1.40
C GLU A 148 16.12 12.79 0.20
N GLU A 149 16.31 12.22 -0.99
CA GLU A 149 15.60 12.63 -2.21
C GLU A 149 14.23 11.95 -2.38
N LEU A 150 13.99 10.87 -1.64
CA LEU A 150 12.79 10.05 -1.80
C LEU A 150 11.52 10.80 -1.41
N TYR A 151 11.54 11.52 -0.29
CA TYR A 151 10.36 12.24 0.22
C TYR A 151 9.95 13.44 -0.66
N PRO A 152 10.87 14.32 -1.10
CA PRO A 152 10.56 15.34 -2.10
C PRO A 152 10.01 14.73 -3.40
N SER A 153 10.59 13.62 -3.86
CA SER A 153 10.13 12.90 -5.05
C SER A 153 8.70 12.38 -4.91
N LEU A 154 8.35 11.83 -3.74
CA LEU A 154 7.01 11.37 -3.42
C LEU A 154 6.00 12.52 -3.49
N THR A 155 6.29 13.64 -2.85
CA THR A 155 5.42 14.83 -2.84
C THR A 155 5.26 15.43 -4.25
N GLN A 156 6.36 15.52 -5.01
CA GLN A 156 6.32 16.00 -6.39
C GLN A 156 5.47 15.09 -7.28
N CYS A 157 5.64 13.77 -7.15
CA CYS A 157 4.89 12.78 -7.90
C CYS A 157 3.39 12.83 -7.55
N SER A 158 3.05 12.91 -6.27
CA SER A 158 1.69 13.07 -5.77
C SER A 158 1.00 14.31 -6.36
N GLY A 159 1.67 15.46 -6.32
CA GLY A 159 1.16 16.69 -6.94
C GLY A 159 0.98 16.57 -8.46
N LYS A 160 1.85 15.83 -9.14
CA LYS A 160 1.74 15.57 -10.59
C LYS A 160 0.52 14.70 -10.90
N VAL A 161 0.29 13.62 -10.15
CA VAL A 161 -0.88 12.75 -10.28
C VAL A 161 -2.16 13.55 -10.02
N ALA A 162 -2.24 14.30 -8.92
CA ALA A 162 -3.41 15.11 -8.59
C ALA A 162 -3.77 16.11 -9.71
N ARG A 163 -2.78 16.83 -10.25
CA ARG A 163 -2.99 17.76 -11.39
C ARG A 163 -3.37 17.02 -12.68
N GLY A 164 -2.77 15.86 -12.92
CA GLY A 164 -3.09 14.99 -14.05
C GLY A 164 -4.56 14.57 -14.03
N PHE A 165 -5.02 14.07 -12.88
CA PHE A 165 -6.41 13.69 -12.64
C PHE A 165 -7.37 14.87 -12.80
N GLN A 166 -7.06 16.02 -12.19
CA GLN A 166 -7.89 17.22 -12.30
C GLN A 166 -8.03 17.66 -13.76
N GLY A 167 -6.92 17.68 -14.51
CA GLY A 167 -6.93 18.06 -15.91
C GLY A 167 -7.70 17.08 -16.81
N LEU A 168 -7.65 15.78 -16.54
CA LEU A 168 -8.47 14.78 -17.23
C LEU A 168 -9.96 14.95 -16.87
N SER A 169 -10.25 15.14 -15.59
CA SER A 169 -11.62 15.33 -15.08
C SER A 169 -12.30 16.55 -15.68
N LEU A 170 -11.59 17.69 -15.77
CA LEU A 170 -12.11 18.92 -16.37
C LEU A 170 -12.37 18.77 -17.88
N ARG A 171 -11.51 18.03 -18.60
CA ARG A 171 -11.64 17.85 -20.05
C ARG A 171 -12.70 16.82 -20.43
N LEU A 172 -12.74 15.71 -19.71
CA LEU A 172 -13.56 14.56 -20.07
C LEU A 172 -14.92 14.60 -19.35
N GLY A 173 -14.93 14.94 -18.06
CA GLY A 173 -16.13 14.88 -17.22
C GLY A 173 -16.89 13.56 -17.40
N SER A 174 -18.22 13.65 -17.44
CA SER A 174 -19.11 12.51 -17.71
C SER A 174 -19.07 11.98 -19.15
N LYS A 175 -18.32 12.64 -20.06
CA LYS A 175 -18.16 12.18 -21.45
C LYS A 175 -17.13 11.06 -21.58
N ALA A 176 -16.28 10.83 -20.58
CA ALA A 176 -15.24 9.80 -20.62
C ALA A 176 -15.80 8.43 -21.03
N ARG A 177 -16.93 8.00 -20.45
CA ARG A 177 -17.63 6.73 -20.78
C ARG A 177 -18.15 6.61 -22.21
N ARG A 178 -18.25 7.72 -22.95
CA ARG A 178 -18.75 7.75 -24.34
C ARG A 178 -17.62 7.65 -25.36
N ILE A 179 -16.37 7.74 -24.93
CA ILE A 179 -15.21 7.64 -25.81
C ILE A 179 -15.01 6.18 -26.16
N ARG A 180 -15.19 5.85 -27.45
CA ARG A 180 -14.96 4.50 -28.00
C ARG A 180 -13.64 4.38 -28.76
N LYS A 181 -13.03 5.52 -29.12
CA LYS A 181 -11.74 5.61 -29.80
C LYS A 181 -10.95 6.77 -29.21
N MET A 182 -9.74 6.51 -28.76
CA MET A 182 -8.85 7.54 -28.21
C MET A 182 -8.15 8.28 -29.36
N SER A 183 -8.04 9.59 -29.26
CA SER A 183 -7.11 10.34 -30.11
C SER A 183 -5.68 10.10 -29.61
N PRO A 184 -4.64 10.19 -30.47
CA PRO A 184 -3.25 10.02 -30.04
C PRO A 184 -2.85 10.94 -28.89
N ALA A 185 -3.37 12.18 -28.87
CA ALA A 185 -3.12 13.14 -27.81
C ALA A 185 -3.78 12.75 -26.47
N LEU A 186 -4.98 12.18 -26.51
CA LEU A 186 -5.66 11.68 -25.31
C LEU A 186 -4.95 10.43 -24.80
N GLU A 187 -4.61 9.49 -25.67
CA GLU A 187 -3.90 8.27 -25.31
C GLU A 187 -2.57 8.58 -24.63
N LYS A 188 -1.75 9.46 -25.23
CA LYS A 188 -0.48 9.91 -24.62
C LYS A 188 -0.69 10.45 -23.20
N ARG A 189 -1.68 11.31 -23.00
CA ARG A 189 -1.96 11.92 -21.70
C ARG A 189 -2.48 10.92 -20.66
N LEU A 190 -3.31 9.97 -21.09
CA LEU A 190 -3.80 8.91 -20.20
C LEU A 190 -2.65 7.98 -19.79
N ARG A 191 -1.77 7.64 -20.73
CA ARG A 191 -0.57 6.85 -20.47
C ARG A 191 0.38 7.54 -19.50
N GLU A 192 0.69 8.82 -19.71
CA GLU A 192 1.55 9.58 -18.79
C GLU A 192 0.97 9.60 -17.37
N TYR A 193 -0.34 9.82 -17.25
CA TYR A 193 -1.01 9.75 -15.95
C TYR A 193 -0.93 8.35 -15.34
N TRP A 194 -1.15 7.31 -16.15
CA TRP A 194 -1.11 5.92 -15.72
C TRP A 194 0.27 5.53 -15.16
N GLU A 195 1.33 5.85 -15.89
CA GLU A 195 2.72 5.68 -15.47
C GLU A 195 2.99 6.41 -14.15
N ASP A 196 2.56 7.67 -14.04
CA ASP A 196 2.75 8.47 -12.82
C ASP A 196 1.96 7.94 -11.61
N LEU A 197 0.73 7.45 -11.82
CA LEU A 197 -0.11 6.90 -10.76
C LEU A 197 0.47 5.62 -10.19
N PHE A 198 0.87 4.68 -11.05
CA PHE A 198 1.49 3.44 -10.59
C PHE A 198 2.86 3.71 -9.97
N PHE A 199 3.66 4.60 -10.56
CA PHE A 199 4.93 5.00 -9.97
C PHE A 199 4.75 5.62 -8.56
N LEU A 200 3.76 6.50 -8.38
CA LEU A 200 3.41 7.04 -7.05
C LEU A 200 3.04 5.90 -6.08
N SER A 201 2.24 4.93 -6.53
CA SER A 201 1.86 3.77 -5.74
C SER A 201 3.07 2.96 -5.29
N HIS A 202 4.01 2.65 -6.19
CA HIS A 202 5.24 1.92 -5.88
C HIS A 202 6.14 2.69 -4.92
N LEU A 203 6.35 3.97 -5.21
CA LEU A 203 7.16 4.87 -4.40
C LEU A 203 6.60 4.99 -2.97
N THR A 204 5.28 5.01 -2.83
CA THR A 204 4.62 5.05 -1.52
C THR A 204 4.83 3.76 -0.74
N VAL A 205 4.81 2.60 -1.40
CA VAL A 205 5.09 1.30 -0.76
C VAL A 205 6.55 1.21 -0.34
N VAL A 206 7.49 1.66 -1.19
CA VAL A 206 8.92 1.73 -0.84
C VAL A 206 9.14 2.61 0.38
N HIS A 207 8.53 3.81 0.41
CA HIS A 207 8.64 4.71 1.56
C HIS A 207 8.06 4.08 2.83
N ALA A 208 6.93 3.39 2.73
CA ALA A 208 6.29 2.74 3.88
C ALA A 208 7.06 1.51 4.37
N ALA A 209 7.71 0.77 3.47
CA ALA A 209 8.55 -0.37 3.81
C ALA A 209 9.85 0.05 4.54
N ASN A 210 10.29 1.29 4.36
CA ASN A 210 11.47 1.86 5.00
C ASN A 210 11.08 2.89 6.11
N ALA A 211 9.85 2.82 6.64
CA ALA A 211 9.32 3.86 7.53
C ALA A 211 10.07 3.96 8.87
N ALA A 212 10.63 2.85 9.36
CA ALA A 212 11.41 2.82 10.59
C ALA A 212 12.74 3.59 10.43
N GLU A 213 13.38 3.47 9.27
CA GLU A 213 14.60 4.20 8.92
C GLU A 213 14.30 5.69 8.63
N LEU A 214 13.09 5.98 8.18
CA LEU A 214 12.62 7.33 7.82
C LEU A 214 11.92 8.07 8.97
N GLU A 215 11.92 7.51 10.19
CA GLU A 215 11.29 8.12 11.37
C GLU A 215 11.84 9.53 11.65
N ILE A 216 13.12 9.76 11.33
CA ILE A 216 13.80 11.06 11.44
C ILE A 216 13.10 12.11 10.57
N VAL A 217 12.76 11.77 9.32
CA VAL A 217 12.10 12.68 8.37
C VAL A 217 10.71 13.07 8.88
N PHE A 218 9.98 12.13 9.49
CA PHE A 218 8.66 12.41 10.04
C PHE A 218 8.69 13.28 11.31
N ARG A 219 9.69 13.09 12.18
CA ARG A 219 9.84 13.94 13.39
C ARG A 219 10.16 15.39 13.04
N GLU A 220 10.89 15.62 11.96
CA GLU A 220 11.29 16.97 11.52
C GLU A 220 10.23 17.65 10.66
N THR A 221 9.32 16.89 10.05
CA THR A 221 8.28 17.42 9.16
C THR A 221 7.03 17.82 9.93
N GLN A 222 6.76 19.12 10.03
CA GLN A 222 5.47 19.61 10.53
C GLN A 222 4.31 19.07 9.66
N ARG A 223 3.28 18.51 10.30
CA ARG A 223 2.07 17.95 9.65
C ARG A 223 2.34 16.72 8.79
N ALA A 224 3.35 15.92 9.15
CA ALA A 224 3.65 14.62 8.57
C ALA A 224 2.40 13.76 8.34
N GLU A 225 1.52 13.67 9.35
CA GLU A 225 0.29 12.89 9.32
C GLU A 225 -0.67 13.32 8.21
N GLU A 226 -0.72 14.61 7.89
CA GLU A 226 -1.61 15.14 6.84
C GLU A 226 -1.07 14.87 5.45
N LEU A 227 0.25 14.94 5.29
CA LEU A 227 0.92 14.66 4.02
C LEU A 227 0.82 13.16 3.70
N VAL A 228 1.03 12.30 4.69
CA VAL A 228 0.80 10.85 4.57
C VAL A 228 -0.66 10.57 4.22
N GLU A 229 -1.61 11.14 4.98
CA GLU A 229 -3.05 10.97 4.70
C GLU A 229 -3.39 11.41 3.26
N LEU A 230 -2.91 12.57 2.82
CA LEU A 230 -3.19 13.11 1.50
C LEU A 230 -2.66 12.19 0.39
N ASN A 231 -1.43 11.71 0.49
CA ASN A 231 -0.82 10.83 -0.50
C ASN A 231 -1.57 9.50 -0.60
N LEU A 232 -1.89 8.89 0.55
CA LEU A 232 -2.63 7.64 0.59
C LEU A 232 -4.06 7.80 0.11
N PHE A 233 -4.71 8.92 0.44
CA PHE A 233 -6.05 9.22 -0.06
C PHE A 233 -6.06 9.43 -1.58
N VAL A 234 -5.06 10.10 -2.16
CA VAL A 234 -4.93 10.24 -3.63
C VAL A 234 -4.90 8.87 -4.29
N LEU A 235 -4.12 7.92 -3.78
CA LEU A 235 -4.05 6.56 -4.30
C LEU A 235 -5.36 5.78 -4.08
N TYR A 236 -5.90 5.82 -2.86
CA TYR A 236 -7.14 5.12 -2.53
C TYR A 236 -8.32 5.62 -3.37
N ALA A 237 -8.46 6.94 -3.51
CA ALA A 237 -9.57 7.58 -4.20
C ALA A 237 -9.65 7.20 -5.68
N GLU A 238 -8.55 6.72 -6.28
CA GLU A 238 -8.55 6.22 -7.65
C GLU A 238 -9.43 4.98 -7.85
N MET A 239 -9.71 4.22 -6.77
CA MET A 239 -10.55 3.02 -6.79
C MET A 239 -10.08 1.96 -7.79
N LEU A 240 -8.78 1.95 -8.11
CA LEU A 240 -8.13 0.85 -8.81
C LEU A 240 -7.66 -0.14 -7.76
N PHE A 241 -8.11 -1.39 -7.85
CA PHE A 241 -7.97 -2.37 -6.78
C PHE A 241 -6.51 -2.50 -6.28
N GLY A 242 -5.56 -2.78 -7.16
CA GLY A 242 -4.14 -2.89 -6.78
C GLY A 242 -3.52 -1.61 -6.19
N VAL A 243 -3.94 -0.43 -6.65
CA VAL A 243 -3.46 0.87 -6.13
C VAL A 243 -4.04 1.14 -4.74
N SER A 244 -5.34 0.90 -4.55
CA SER A 244 -6.02 1.06 -3.26
C SER A 244 -5.51 0.04 -2.23
N LEU A 245 -5.22 -1.21 -2.62
CA LEU A 245 -4.60 -2.21 -1.74
C LEU A 245 -3.25 -1.73 -1.18
N ARG A 246 -2.38 -1.23 -2.06
CA ARG A 246 -1.08 -0.68 -1.66
C ARG A 246 -1.23 0.51 -0.72
N ALA A 247 -2.17 1.42 -0.99
CA ALA A 247 -2.45 2.54 -0.09
C ALA A 247 -2.90 2.07 1.30
N LEU A 248 -3.76 1.05 1.38
CA LEU A 248 -4.22 0.49 2.66
C LEU A 248 -3.09 -0.22 3.41
N TRP A 249 -2.25 -0.99 2.72
CA TRP A 249 -1.07 -1.61 3.32
C TRP A 249 -0.11 -0.58 3.90
N CYS A 250 0.18 0.50 3.14
CA CYS A 250 1.02 1.60 3.60
C CYS A 250 0.40 2.30 4.82
N ALA A 251 -0.91 2.50 4.84
CA ALA A 251 -1.58 3.14 5.97
C ALA A 251 -1.40 2.33 7.27
N ALA A 252 -1.44 1.00 7.19
CA ALA A 252 -1.15 0.11 8.32
C ALA A 252 0.33 0.11 8.73
N ALA A 253 1.25 0.36 7.79
CA ALA A 253 2.68 0.53 8.09
C ALA A 253 2.97 1.87 8.78
N TYR A 254 2.16 2.91 8.53
CA TYR A 254 2.24 4.22 9.20
C TYR A 254 1.32 4.35 10.43
N ALA A 255 0.94 3.26 11.09
CA ALA A 255 -0.06 3.30 12.16
C ALA A 255 0.29 4.33 13.26
N ASP A 256 1.55 4.35 13.71
CA ASP A 256 2.02 5.27 14.76
C ASP A 256 1.84 6.75 14.40
N VAL A 257 1.97 7.08 13.11
CA VAL A 257 1.82 8.44 12.60
C VAL A 257 0.34 8.78 12.38
N MET A 258 -0.45 7.83 11.88
CA MET A 258 -1.80 8.11 11.38
C MET A 258 -2.91 7.96 12.43
N VAL A 259 -2.81 7.02 13.37
CA VAL A 259 -3.92 6.64 14.25
C VAL A 259 -4.51 7.81 15.05
N PRO A 260 -3.73 8.69 15.72
CA PRO A 260 -4.29 9.79 16.50
C PRO A 260 -5.23 10.69 15.69
N ARG A 261 -4.87 10.93 14.42
CA ARG A 261 -5.66 11.73 13.49
C ARG A 261 -6.87 10.96 12.94
N LEU A 262 -6.68 9.71 12.55
CA LEU A 262 -7.74 8.88 11.96
C LEU A 262 -8.88 8.61 12.93
N MET A 263 -8.58 8.31 14.19
CA MET A 263 -9.60 8.10 15.23
C MET A 263 -10.44 9.35 15.47
N LYS A 264 -9.81 10.53 15.40
CA LYS A 264 -10.53 11.80 15.39
C LYS A 264 -11.40 11.88 14.14
N ALA A 265 -10.81 11.72 12.94
CA ALA A 265 -11.49 11.87 11.65
C ALA A 265 -12.70 10.94 11.47
N LEU A 266 -12.64 9.70 11.96
CA LEU A 266 -13.76 8.75 11.94
C LEU A 266 -14.98 9.24 12.72
N ARG A 267 -14.79 10.05 13.76
CA ARG A 267 -15.87 10.63 14.57
C ARG A 267 -16.48 11.88 13.93
N TRP A 268 -15.83 12.47 12.92
CA TRP A 268 -16.30 13.69 12.24
C TRP A 268 -17.10 13.36 10.97
N GLU A 269 -17.98 14.30 10.60
CA GLU A 269 -19.05 14.13 9.61
C GLU A 269 -18.63 14.23 8.13
N ASP A 270 -17.35 14.02 7.78
CA ASP A 270 -16.97 14.01 6.35
C ASP A 270 -17.34 12.67 5.70
N ALA A 271 -18.59 12.61 5.22
CA ALA A 271 -19.15 11.50 4.45
C ALA A 271 -18.21 11.04 3.33
N GLY A 272 -17.52 11.97 2.67
CA GLY A 272 -16.73 11.72 1.48
C GLY A 272 -15.48 10.89 1.73
N LYS A 273 -14.91 10.97 2.94
CA LYS A 273 -13.70 10.23 3.32
C LYS A 273 -13.95 9.11 4.33
N LYS A 274 -15.15 9.01 4.90
CA LYS A 274 -15.46 8.04 5.95
C LYS A 274 -15.16 6.59 5.55
N GLY A 275 -15.46 6.21 4.29
CA GLY A 275 -15.13 4.88 3.78
C GLY A 275 -13.63 4.59 3.75
N TYR A 276 -12.81 5.57 3.35
CA TYR A 276 -11.36 5.46 3.40
C TYR A 276 -10.85 5.29 4.84
N TYR A 277 -11.29 6.15 5.75
CA TYR A 277 -10.85 6.08 7.15
C TYR A 277 -11.26 4.77 7.83
N ALA A 278 -12.45 4.25 7.54
CA ALA A 278 -12.92 2.99 8.10
C ALA A 278 -12.08 1.80 7.59
N MET A 279 -11.76 1.76 6.30
CA MET A 279 -10.87 0.74 5.72
C MET A 279 -9.47 0.79 6.34
N VAL A 280 -8.87 2.00 6.41
CA VAL A 280 -7.54 2.20 6.99
C VAL A 280 -7.51 1.76 8.46
N MET A 281 -8.47 2.20 9.27
CA MET A 281 -8.52 1.81 10.67
C MET A 281 -8.76 0.32 10.85
N THR A 282 -9.51 -0.32 9.94
CA THR A 282 -9.73 -1.77 9.97
C THR A 282 -8.42 -2.53 9.72
N VAL A 283 -7.64 -2.19 8.68
CA VAL A 283 -6.36 -2.85 8.45
C VAL A 283 -5.33 -2.55 9.55
N ILE A 284 -5.35 -1.35 10.13
CA ILE A 284 -4.55 -1.01 11.31
C ILE A 284 -4.95 -1.92 12.48
N ALA A 285 -6.24 -2.02 12.81
CA ALA A 285 -6.73 -2.83 13.93
C ALA A 285 -6.48 -4.34 13.76
N LEU A 286 -6.43 -4.83 12.52
CA LEU A 286 -6.05 -6.21 12.21
C LEU A 286 -4.54 -6.46 12.38
N ARG A 287 -3.71 -5.44 12.19
CA ARG A 287 -2.24 -5.52 12.36
C ARG A 287 -1.79 -5.21 13.79
N HIS A 288 -2.51 -4.32 14.47
CA HIS A 288 -2.19 -3.73 15.77
C HIS A 288 -3.36 -3.99 16.75
N PRO A 289 -3.31 -5.10 17.51
CA PRO A 289 -4.44 -5.63 18.29
C PRO A 289 -5.04 -4.65 19.32
N GLU A 290 -4.25 -3.69 19.81
CA GLU A 290 -4.67 -2.67 20.78
C GLU A 290 -5.82 -1.78 20.26
N TYR A 291 -5.99 -1.65 18.95
CA TYR A 291 -7.07 -0.86 18.34
C TYR A 291 -8.33 -1.69 18.03
N HIS A 292 -8.26 -3.01 18.11
CA HIS A 292 -9.32 -3.92 17.68
C HIS A 292 -10.63 -3.72 18.44
N GLN A 293 -10.60 -3.81 19.76
CA GLN A 293 -11.82 -3.70 20.59
C GLN A 293 -12.50 -2.33 20.43
N ALA A 294 -11.72 -1.26 20.37
CA ALA A 294 -12.25 0.10 20.23
C ALA A 294 -12.96 0.28 18.86
N LEU A 295 -12.40 -0.29 17.80
CA LEU A 295 -12.99 -0.20 16.46
C LEU A 295 -14.25 -1.06 16.31
N VAL A 296 -14.24 -2.28 16.86
CA VAL A 296 -15.44 -3.14 16.93
C VAL A 296 -16.59 -2.43 17.66
N ALA A 297 -16.30 -1.82 18.81
CA ALA A 297 -17.29 -1.06 19.57
C ALA A 297 -17.85 0.13 18.76
N LEU A 298 -16.99 0.84 18.02
CA LEU A 298 -17.39 1.94 17.14
C LEU A 298 -18.34 1.45 16.04
N PHE A 299 -17.99 0.39 15.31
CA PHE A 299 -18.82 -0.13 14.22
C PHE A 299 -20.17 -0.68 14.73
N ARG A 300 -20.21 -1.35 15.89
CA ARG A 300 -21.48 -1.76 16.52
C ARG A 300 -22.34 -0.58 16.95
N SER A 301 -21.73 0.53 17.37
CA SER A 301 -22.48 1.75 17.70
C SER A 301 -23.16 2.37 16.47
N TRP A 302 -22.55 2.26 15.29
CA TRP A 302 -23.14 2.70 14.02
C TRP A 302 -24.38 1.89 13.63
N GLU A 303 -24.36 0.57 13.81
CA GLU A 303 -25.54 -0.27 13.55
C GLU A 303 -26.69 0.07 14.51
N SER A 304 -26.35 0.22 15.80
CA SER A 304 -27.33 0.54 16.84
C SER A 304 -27.99 1.90 16.59
N ALA A 305 -27.21 2.91 16.20
CA ALA A 305 -27.73 4.25 15.88
C ALA A 305 -28.69 4.22 14.67
N ALA A 306 -28.38 3.42 13.64
CA ALA A 306 -29.24 3.29 12.47
C ALA A 306 -30.57 2.59 12.80
N CYS A 307 -30.55 1.52 13.59
CA CYS A 307 -31.76 0.77 14.00
C CYS A 307 -32.73 1.61 14.86
N ASN A 308 -32.20 2.53 15.68
CA ASN A 308 -33.01 3.37 16.57
C ASN A 308 -33.59 4.63 15.91
N SER A 309 -33.30 4.89 14.63
CA SER A 309 -33.58 6.19 13.99
C SER A 309 -35.03 6.46 13.59
N GLY A 310 -35.97 5.52 13.78
CA GLY A 310 -37.42 5.72 13.75
C GLY A 310 -38.03 6.10 12.39
N GLU A 311 -37.57 7.17 11.72
CA GLU A 311 -38.27 7.72 10.54
C GLU A 311 -37.39 8.28 9.40
N LYS A 312 -36.06 8.41 9.53
CA LYS A 312 -35.15 8.62 8.38
C LYS A 312 -33.67 8.56 8.78
N VAL A 313 -32.96 7.57 8.23
CA VAL A 313 -31.50 7.46 8.33
C VAL A 313 -30.87 8.61 7.52
N SER A 314 -30.01 9.42 8.15
CA SER A 314 -29.23 10.44 7.43
C SER A 314 -28.27 9.79 6.43
N GLU A 315 -27.81 10.54 5.41
CA GLU A 315 -26.81 10.02 4.44
C GLU A 315 -25.55 9.48 5.15
N ASN A 316 -25.08 10.20 6.18
CA ASN A 316 -23.95 9.78 7.01
C ASN A 316 -24.22 8.46 7.76
N GLN A 317 -25.37 8.32 8.40
CA GLN A 317 -25.74 7.08 9.10
C GLN A 317 -25.93 5.92 8.12
N GLY A 318 -26.38 6.19 6.89
CA GLY A 318 -26.47 5.19 5.83
C GLY A 318 -25.10 4.66 5.43
N ILE A 319 -24.13 5.56 5.24
CA ILE A 319 -22.72 5.19 4.96
C ILE A 319 -22.13 4.40 6.13
N GLU A 320 -22.31 4.86 7.36
CA GLU A 320 -21.85 4.19 8.58
C GLU A 320 -22.41 2.76 8.71
N LEU A 321 -23.72 2.59 8.47
CA LEU A 321 -24.36 1.27 8.49
C LEU A 321 -23.78 0.35 7.40
N ILE A 322 -23.58 0.86 6.17
CA ILE A 322 -22.99 0.09 5.07
C ILE A 322 -21.56 -0.34 5.44
N LEU A 323 -20.74 0.59 5.94
CA LEU A 323 -19.36 0.31 6.32
C LEU A 323 -19.29 -0.68 7.47
N SER A 324 -20.14 -0.54 8.49
CA SER A 324 -20.19 -1.47 9.61
C SER A 324 -20.53 -2.89 9.14
N ARG A 325 -21.56 -3.06 8.29
CA ARG A 325 -21.94 -4.36 7.74
C ARG A 325 -20.86 -5.02 6.88
N ILE A 326 -19.99 -4.22 6.26
CA ILE A 326 -18.89 -4.74 5.43
C ILE A 326 -17.68 -5.07 6.31
N LEU A 327 -17.32 -4.22 7.26
CA LEU A 327 -16.04 -4.27 7.96
C LEU A 327 -16.10 -4.98 9.32
N LEU A 328 -17.26 -5.00 9.98
CA LEU A 328 -17.42 -5.70 11.25
C LEU A 328 -17.19 -7.22 11.09
N PRO A 329 -17.76 -7.92 10.06
CA PRO A 329 -17.44 -9.33 9.83
C PRO A 329 -15.96 -9.60 9.56
N VAL A 330 -15.27 -8.65 8.93
CA VAL A 330 -13.82 -8.77 8.66
C VAL A 330 -13.01 -8.68 9.96
N LEU A 331 -13.44 -7.87 10.93
CA LEU A 331 -12.79 -7.76 12.24
C LEU A 331 -13.12 -8.95 13.16
N GLU A 332 -14.34 -9.47 13.08
CA GLU A 332 -14.81 -10.57 13.94
C GLU A 332 -14.35 -11.96 13.43
N SER A 333 -14.27 -12.13 12.10
CA SER A 333 -13.88 -13.36 11.43
C SER A 333 -12.81 -13.11 10.34
N PRO A 334 -11.60 -12.66 10.68
CA PRO A 334 -10.57 -12.29 9.70
C PRO A 334 -10.14 -13.44 8.78
N GLU A 335 -10.14 -14.68 9.27
CA GLU A 335 -9.78 -15.84 8.44
C GLU A 335 -10.84 -16.16 7.38
N GLU A 336 -12.14 -16.01 7.69
CA GLU A 336 -13.22 -16.18 6.70
C GLU A 336 -13.12 -15.13 5.59
N ALA A 337 -12.85 -13.87 5.96
CA ALA A 337 -12.64 -12.79 5.01
C ALA A 337 -11.40 -13.04 4.12
N ARG A 338 -10.32 -13.57 4.69
CA ARG A 338 -9.11 -13.98 3.95
C ARG A 338 -9.39 -15.12 2.98
N GLU A 339 -10.11 -16.16 3.41
CA GLU A 339 -10.48 -17.29 2.57
C GLU A 339 -11.33 -16.83 1.38
N GLU A 340 -12.29 -15.94 1.64
CA GLU A 340 -13.15 -15.38 0.61
C GLU A 340 -12.38 -14.50 -0.39
N HIS A 341 -11.39 -13.72 0.07
CA HIS A 341 -10.45 -13.00 -0.81
C HIS A 341 -9.67 -13.96 -1.72
N LEU A 342 -9.12 -15.03 -1.15
CA LEU A 342 -8.40 -16.06 -1.92
C LEU A 342 -9.32 -16.78 -2.91
N ARG A 343 -10.55 -17.12 -2.50
CA ARG A 343 -11.55 -17.75 -3.37
C ARG A 343 -11.85 -16.87 -4.59
N ARG A 344 -11.99 -15.56 -4.39
CA ARG A 344 -12.17 -14.59 -5.48
C ARG A 344 -10.94 -14.50 -6.37
N ALA A 345 -9.75 -14.44 -5.79
CA ALA A 345 -8.51 -14.43 -6.54
C ALA A 345 -8.38 -15.67 -7.44
N ARG A 346 -8.66 -16.87 -6.91
CA ARG A 346 -8.68 -18.13 -7.68
C ARG A 346 -9.70 -18.10 -8.81
N PHE A 347 -10.91 -17.61 -8.54
CA PHE A 347 -11.94 -17.47 -9.58
C PHE A 347 -11.49 -16.54 -10.71
N GLN A 348 -10.99 -15.36 -10.37
CA GLN A 348 -10.54 -14.37 -11.36
C GLN A 348 -9.34 -14.87 -12.17
N TYR A 349 -8.39 -15.54 -11.52
CA TYR A 349 -7.26 -16.17 -12.18
C TYR A 349 -7.73 -17.21 -13.20
N ALA A 350 -8.66 -18.09 -12.81
CA ALA A 350 -9.22 -19.10 -13.72
C ALA A 350 -9.93 -18.48 -14.92
N GLU A 351 -10.69 -17.40 -14.73
CA GLU A 351 -11.35 -16.68 -15.82
C GLU A 351 -10.35 -15.98 -16.75
N ALA A 352 -9.30 -15.35 -16.21
CA ALA A 352 -8.23 -14.75 -16.99
C ALA A 352 -7.51 -15.79 -17.85
N ARG A 353 -7.21 -16.96 -17.28
CA ARG A 353 -6.57 -18.07 -18.00
C ARG A 353 -7.44 -18.62 -19.12
N LYS A 354 -8.76 -18.72 -18.94
CA LYS A 354 -9.68 -19.13 -20.04
C LYS A 354 -9.56 -18.20 -21.23
N VAL A 355 -9.49 -16.89 -20.98
CA VAL A 355 -9.33 -15.88 -22.04
C VAL A 355 -7.95 -16.00 -22.71
N GLN A 356 -6.88 -16.12 -21.94
CA GLN A 356 -5.52 -16.30 -22.48
C GLN A 356 -5.40 -17.58 -23.32
N THR A 357 -5.95 -18.70 -22.83
CA THR A 357 -5.98 -19.99 -23.54
C THR A 357 -6.74 -19.87 -24.86
N ALA A 358 -7.90 -19.21 -24.86
CA ALA A 358 -8.67 -18.96 -26.08
C ALA A 358 -7.94 -18.06 -27.09
N GLN A 359 -6.98 -17.26 -26.63
CA GLN A 359 -6.12 -16.39 -27.44
C GLN A 359 -4.78 -17.04 -27.82
N GLY A 360 -4.54 -18.29 -27.41
CA GLY A 360 -3.27 -18.99 -27.67
C GLY A 360 -2.07 -18.46 -26.87
N LEU A 361 -2.31 -17.73 -25.78
CA LEU A 361 -1.25 -17.19 -24.91
C LEU A 361 -0.93 -18.22 -23.81
N SER A 362 0.33 -18.67 -23.71
CA SER A 362 0.77 -19.74 -22.79
C SER A 362 1.58 -19.24 -21.58
N GLY A 363 1.31 -18.04 -21.09
CA GLY A 363 2.17 -17.36 -20.11
C GLY A 363 1.90 -17.68 -18.64
N THR A 364 0.74 -18.23 -18.29
CA THR A 364 0.34 -18.43 -16.88
C THR A 364 0.60 -19.85 -16.40
N PRO A 365 1.15 -20.03 -15.17
CA PRO A 365 1.32 -21.35 -14.56
C PRO A 365 0.03 -22.17 -14.59
N GLU A 366 0.13 -23.47 -14.85
CA GLU A 366 -1.06 -24.33 -14.86
C GLU A 366 -1.65 -24.54 -13.47
N THR A 367 -0.81 -24.47 -12.42
CA THR A 367 -1.14 -24.71 -11.03
C THR A 367 -0.45 -23.68 -10.12
N PRO A 368 -0.89 -22.41 -10.14
CA PRO A 368 -0.28 -21.41 -9.28
C PRO A 368 -0.55 -21.71 -7.80
N ASN A 369 0.40 -21.37 -6.94
CA ASN A 369 0.14 -21.36 -5.50
C ASN A 369 -0.73 -20.15 -5.09
N ASP A 370 -1.22 -20.14 -3.86
CA ASP A 370 -2.13 -19.09 -3.39
C ASP A 370 -1.50 -17.69 -3.40
N ALA A 371 -0.19 -17.58 -3.16
CA ALA A 371 0.50 -16.30 -3.20
C ALA A 371 0.60 -15.75 -4.63
N GLU A 372 0.86 -16.61 -5.61
CA GLU A 372 0.86 -16.27 -7.04
C GLU A 372 -0.53 -15.86 -7.52
N VAL A 373 -1.57 -16.59 -7.11
CA VAL A 373 -2.97 -16.26 -7.43
C VAL A 373 -3.35 -14.89 -6.86
N LEU A 374 -3.01 -14.62 -5.60
CA LEU A 374 -3.28 -13.35 -4.96
C LEU A 374 -2.53 -12.20 -5.63
N ALA A 375 -1.24 -12.39 -5.92
CA ALA A 375 -0.44 -11.35 -6.57
C ALA A 375 -0.94 -11.04 -7.99
N ALA A 376 -1.34 -12.06 -8.76
CA ALA A 376 -2.00 -11.89 -10.05
C ALA A 376 -3.36 -11.17 -9.91
N TYR A 377 -4.13 -11.48 -8.86
CA TYR A 377 -5.38 -10.79 -8.58
C TYR A 377 -5.18 -9.31 -8.25
N HIS A 378 -4.07 -8.93 -7.60
CA HIS A 378 -3.75 -7.51 -7.33
C HIS A 378 -3.34 -6.73 -8.58
N LEU A 379 -3.01 -7.40 -9.68
CA LEU A 379 -2.82 -6.77 -10.99
C LEU A 379 -4.13 -6.36 -11.66
N MET A 380 -5.28 -6.82 -11.15
CA MET A 380 -6.57 -6.49 -11.75
C MET A 380 -6.80 -4.97 -11.72
N LEU A 381 -6.89 -4.41 -12.92
CA LEU A 381 -7.02 -2.97 -13.12
C LEU A 381 -8.46 -2.50 -12.87
N PHE A 382 -9.43 -3.31 -13.27
CA PHE A 382 -10.85 -2.96 -13.24
C PHE A 382 -11.65 -4.16 -12.81
N ASP A 383 -12.56 -3.94 -11.86
CA ASP A 383 -13.61 -4.90 -11.63
C ASP A 383 -14.63 -4.82 -12.79
N ARG A 384 -14.79 -5.94 -13.50
CA ARG A 384 -15.77 -6.07 -14.59
C ARG A 384 -17.22 -5.98 -14.11
N GLN A 385 -17.47 -6.05 -12.79
CA GLN A 385 -18.81 -5.96 -12.20
C GLN A 385 -19.19 -4.55 -11.73
N GLY A 386 -18.36 -3.54 -12.01
CA GLY A 386 -18.63 -2.14 -11.66
C GLY A 386 -18.20 -1.81 -10.22
N GLY A 387 -17.60 -0.63 -10.03
CA GLY A 387 -16.81 -0.26 -8.84
C GLY A 387 -17.47 -0.36 -7.44
N ASN A 388 -18.75 -0.73 -7.32
CA ASN A 388 -19.38 -1.06 -6.03
C ASN A 388 -18.79 -2.34 -5.40
N THR A 389 -18.33 -3.24 -6.25
CA THR A 389 -17.70 -4.52 -5.92
C THR A 389 -16.27 -4.34 -5.40
N THR A 390 -15.58 -3.26 -5.81
CA THR A 390 -14.21 -2.93 -5.35
C THR A 390 -14.12 -2.72 -3.84
N ILE A 391 -15.08 -2.02 -3.21
CA ILE A 391 -15.06 -1.77 -1.76
C ILE A 391 -15.13 -3.09 -0.99
N TYR A 392 -16.03 -3.98 -1.41
CA TYR A 392 -16.19 -5.29 -0.79
C TYR A 392 -14.94 -6.17 -0.97
N HIS A 393 -14.33 -6.18 -2.16
CA HIS A 393 -13.06 -6.90 -2.38
C HIS A 393 -11.93 -6.31 -1.54
N LEU A 394 -11.85 -4.99 -1.41
CA LEU A 394 -10.86 -4.33 -0.56
C LEU A 394 -11.04 -4.73 0.91
N ALA A 395 -12.28 -4.76 1.41
CA ALA A 395 -12.59 -5.20 2.78
C ALA A 395 -12.09 -6.62 3.06
N GLN A 396 -12.30 -7.54 2.11
CA GLN A 396 -11.88 -8.93 2.24
C GLN A 396 -10.37 -9.12 2.16
N ALA A 397 -9.68 -8.20 1.48
CA ALA A 397 -8.23 -8.21 1.42
C ALA A 397 -7.56 -7.69 2.70
N LEU A 398 -8.27 -6.98 3.58
CA LEU A 398 -7.64 -6.32 4.76
C LEU A 398 -6.90 -7.31 5.68
N PRO A 399 -7.43 -8.51 6.01
CA PRO A 399 -6.69 -9.49 6.82
C PRO A 399 -5.40 -9.97 6.15
N TYR A 400 -5.42 -10.17 4.83
CA TYR A 400 -4.21 -10.47 4.06
C TYR A 400 -3.21 -9.31 4.16
N LEU A 401 -3.66 -8.07 3.93
CA LEU A 401 -2.79 -6.89 3.97
C LEU A 401 -2.18 -6.69 5.37
N ALA A 402 -2.92 -6.96 6.43
CA ALA A 402 -2.43 -6.84 7.81
C ALA A 402 -1.18 -7.72 8.06
N GLN A 403 -1.08 -8.87 7.39
CA GLN A 403 0.00 -9.85 7.53
C GLN A 403 1.04 -9.82 6.39
N ALA A 404 0.72 -9.21 5.25
CA ALA A 404 1.58 -9.19 4.08
C ALA A 404 2.83 -8.33 4.26
N ARG A 405 3.95 -8.74 3.64
CA ARG A 405 5.13 -7.89 3.44
C ARG A 405 4.94 -7.00 2.22
N ALA A 406 5.76 -5.96 2.08
CA ALA A 406 5.73 -5.07 0.92
C ALA A 406 5.87 -5.84 -0.42
N ALA A 407 6.79 -6.81 -0.46
CA ALA A 407 7.05 -7.68 -1.62
C ALA A 407 5.83 -8.51 -2.06
N ASP A 408 4.95 -8.85 -1.12
CA ASP A 408 3.79 -9.70 -1.36
C ASP A 408 2.65 -8.92 -2.07
N LEU A 409 2.81 -7.61 -2.26
CA LEU A 409 1.91 -6.75 -3.07
C LEU A 409 2.27 -6.76 -4.57
N TYR A 410 3.27 -7.56 -4.94
CA TYR A 410 3.84 -7.64 -6.28
C TYR A 410 3.89 -9.09 -6.77
N PRO A 411 3.54 -9.35 -8.03
CA PRO A 411 3.67 -10.66 -8.65
C PRO A 411 5.13 -10.99 -8.92
N PRO A 412 5.54 -12.27 -8.84
CA PRO A 412 6.85 -12.68 -9.33
C PRO A 412 7.00 -12.42 -10.83
N ALA A 413 8.25 -12.23 -11.29
CA ALA A 413 8.58 -11.78 -12.65
C ALA A 413 8.07 -12.70 -13.77
N ASP A 414 7.95 -13.99 -13.49
CA ASP A 414 7.41 -14.98 -14.41
C ASP A 414 5.94 -14.70 -14.78
N LEU A 415 5.12 -14.25 -13.83
CA LEU A 415 3.71 -13.94 -14.06
C LEU A 415 3.48 -12.68 -14.90
N VAL A 416 4.42 -11.73 -14.91
CA VAL A 416 4.27 -10.43 -15.59
C VAL A 416 5.15 -10.25 -16.82
N ARG A 417 6.01 -11.22 -17.14
CA ARG A 417 7.00 -11.12 -18.22
C ARG A 417 6.44 -10.67 -19.57
N ASN A 418 5.22 -11.12 -19.88
CA ASN A 418 4.57 -10.88 -21.17
C ASN A 418 3.43 -9.87 -21.10
N GLU A 419 3.15 -9.31 -19.91
CA GLU A 419 2.03 -8.40 -19.73
C GLU A 419 2.42 -6.97 -20.11
N PRO A 420 1.75 -6.35 -21.09
CA PRO A 420 2.11 -5.01 -21.52
C PRO A 420 1.76 -4.00 -20.42
N SER A 421 2.72 -3.15 -20.06
CA SER A 421 2.48 -2.10 -19.05
C SER A 421 1.44 -1.06 -19.49
N TRP A 422 1.25 -0.91 -20.81
CA TRP A 422 0.19 -0.13 -21.43
C TRP A 422 -0.31 -0.77 -22.73
N ALA A 423 -1.62 -0.74 -22.92
CA ALA A 423 -2.27 -1.07 -24.18
C ALA A 423 -3.51 -0.19 -24.41
N PRO A 424 -3.93 0.07 -25.67
CA PRO A 424 -5.08 0.93 -25.94
C PRO A 424 -6.37 0.50 -25.24
N PHE A 425 -6.59 -0.81 -25.06
CA PHE A 425 -7.76 -1.31 -24.34
C PHE A 425 -7.73 -0.95 -22.85
N VAL A 426 -6.54 -0.85 -22.23
CA VAL A 426 -6.37 -0.38 -20.85
C VAL A 426 -6.82 1.07 -20.75
N GLY A 427 -6.42 1.92 -21.70
CA GLY A 427 -6.86 3.31 -21.74
C GLY A 427 -8.38 3.45 -21.89
N LEU A 428 -9.03 2.61 -22.71
CA LEU A 428 -10.49 2.61 -22.85
C LEU A 428 -11.21 2.13 -21.58
N ALA A 429 -10.74 1.03 -20.97
CA ALA A 429 -11.29 0.53 -19.71
C ALA A 429 -11.12 1.57 -18.59
N TRP A 430 -9.99 2.28 -18.57
CA TRP A 430 -9.76 3.35 -17.62
C TRP A 430 -10.68 4.56 -17.85
N LEU A 431 -10.94 4.94 -19.11
CA LEU A 431 -11.92 5.98 -19.44
C LEU A 431 -13.35 5.62 -19.00
N GLU A 432 -13.72 4.35 -19.10
CA GLU A 432 -14.98 3.85 -18.57
C GLU A 432 -15.04 3.97 -17.04
N HIS A 433 -13.99 3.54 -16.34
CA HIS A 433 -13.83 3.70 -14.90
C HIS A 433 -13.90 5.16 -14.45
N LEU A 434 -13.13 6.05 -15.09
CA LEU A 434 -13.18 7.50 -14.87
C LEU A 434 -14.58 8.04 -15.13
N GLY A 435 -15.23 7.59 -16.21
CA GLY A 435 -16.59 7.99 -16.55
C GLY A 435 -17.59 7.64 -15.45
N MET A 436 -17.50 6.44 -14.87
CA MET A 436 -18.32 6.03 -13.72
C MET A 436 -18.06 6.95 -12.52
N ARG A 437 -16.79 7.14 -12.14
CA ARG A 437 -16.38 8.02 -11.02
C ARG A 437 -16.83 9.47 -11.19
N LEU A 438 -16.76 10.02 -12.41
CA LEU A 438 -17.13 11.40 -12.68
C LEU A 438 -18.65 11.58 -12.87
N SER A 439 -19.38 10.51 -13.16
CA SER A 439 -20.83 10.53 -13.36
C SER A 439 -21.65 10.43 -12.08
N SER A 440 -21.06 10.00 -10.96
CA SER A 440 -21.74 9.90 -9.66
C SER A 440 -22.01 11.26 -9.00
N ARG A 441 -21.48 12.36 -9.54
CA ARG A 441 -21.96 13.70 -9.15
C ARG A 441 -23.37 13.87 -9.69
N ALA A 442 -24.35 13.85 -8.80
CA ALA A 442 -25.70 14.30 -9.11
C ALA A 442 -25.61 15.64 -9.86
N PRO A 443 -26.34 15.83 -10.98
CA PRO A 443 -26.39 17.12 -11.62
C PRO A 443 -26.76 18.13 -10.53
N ALA A 444 -25.97 19.19 -10.38
CA ALA A 444 -26.35 20.28 -9.50
C ALA A 444 -27.78 20.62 -9.89
N LYS A 445 -28.74 20.40 -8.99
CA LYS A 445 -30.11 20.86 -9.22
C LYS A 445 -29.96 22.36 -9.37
N THR A 446 -29.97 22.82 -10.62
CA THR A 446 -30.21 24.23 -10.92
C THR A 446 -31.43 24.57 -10.09
N LYS A 447 -31.33 25.55 -9.19
CA LYS A 447 -32.51 26.07 -8.50
C LYS A 447 -33.57 26.22 -9.58
N GLU A 448 -34.75 25.63 -9.38
CA GLU A 448 -35.84 25.74 -10.35
C GLU A 448 -36.01 27.22 -10.66
N THR A 449 -35.49 27.64 -11.81
CA THR A 449 -35.69 28.99 -12.28
C THR A 449 -37.15 29.03 -12.70
N PRO A 450 -37.96 29.95 -12.15
CA PRO A 450 -39.36 30.04 -12.52
C PRO A 450 -39.47 30.06 -14.04
N GLY A 451 -40.35 29.22 -14.60
CA GLY A 451 -40.59 29.20 -16.02
C GLY A 451 -40.94 30.61 -16.51
N ARG A 452 -40.55 30.94 -17.74
CA ARG A 452 -40.69 32.30 -18.29
C ARG A 452 -42.11 32.89 -18.13
N ASN A 453 -43.14 32.04 -18.10
CA ASN A 453 -44.54 32.43 -17.93
C ASN A 453 -45.10 32.21 -16.51
N ASP A 454 -44.33 31.62 -15.60
CA ASP A 454 -44.76 31.33 -14.22
C ASP A 454 -44.87 32.62 -13.41
N ARG A 455 -45.58 32.55 -12.27
CA ARG A 455 -45.67 33.69 -11.34
C ARG A 455 -44.28 34.00 -10.79
N CYS A 456 -43.95 35.28 -10.76
CA CYS A 456 -42.66 35.76 -10.27
C CYS A 456 -42.56 35.56 -8.75
N PRO A 457 -41.45 35.00 -8.23
CA PRO A 457 -41.29 34.68 -6.81
C PRO A 457 -41.21 35.90 -5.88
N CYS A 458 -41.02 37.11 -6.40
CA CYS A 458 -41.04 38.36 -5.63
C CYS A 458 -42.44 38.80 -5.16
N ALA A 459 -43.44 37.92 -5.25
CA ALA A 459 -44.84 38.16 -4.91
C ALA A 459 -45.54 39.32 -5.65
N SER A 460 -44.94 39.87 -6.72
CA SER A 460 -45.53 40.97 -7.52
C SER A 460 -46.80 40.59 -8.29
N GLY A 461 -47.17 39.31 -8.33
CA GLY A 461 -48.29 38.78 -9.11
C GLY A 461 -48.07 38.75 -10.64
N ARG A 462 -46.93 39.25 -11.14
CA ARG A 462 -46.61 39.29 -12.59
C ARG A 462 -45.91 38.01 -13.05
N LYS A 463 -45.93 37.73 -14.37
CA LYS A 463 -45.14 36.64 -14.98
C LYS A 463 -43.63 36.94 -14.83
N TYR A 464 -42.81 35.94 -14.52
CA TYR A 464 -41.37 36.10 -14.24
C TYR A 464 -40.63 36.87 -15.35
N LYS A 465 -40.89 36.59 -16.63
CA LYS A 465 -40.31 37.33 -17.78
C LYS A 465 -40.60 38.82 -17.85
N ARG A 466 -41.64 39.28 -17.16
CA ARG A 466 -42.06 40.70 -17.12
C ARG A 466 -41.68 41.37 -15.79
N CYS A 467 -40.95 40.68 -14.92
CA CYS A 467 -40.58 41.16 -13.60
C CYS A 467 -39.08 40.93 -13.36
N CYS A 468 -38.70 40.07 -12.41
CA CYS A 468 -37.31 39.88 -11.99
C CYS A 468 -36.36 39.51 -13.13
N ALA A 469 -36.80 38.70 -14.11
CA ALA A 469 -35.96 38.36 -15.27
C ALA A 469 -35.58 39.56 -16.15
N ARG A 470 -36.33 40.66 -16.08
CA ARG A 470 -36.03 41.92 -16.79
C ARG A 470 -35.05 42.78 -16.01
N ALA A 471 -35.14 42.77 -14.68
CA ALA A 471 -34.21 43.47 -13.79
C ALA A 471 -32.82 42.81 -13.84
N GLU A 472 -32.77 41.47 -13.85
CA GLU A 472 -31.53 40.69 -14.02
C GLU A 472 -30.86 40.87 -15.38
N ALA A 473 -31.62 41.25 -16.43
CA ALA A 473 -31.07 41.51 -17.76
C ALA A 473 -30.54 42.95 -17.94
N MET A 474 -30.79 43.83 -16.96
CA MET A 474 -30.34 45.24 -16.96
C MET A 474 -29.21 45.51 -15.97
N SER A 475 -28.87 44.53 -15.13
CA SER A 475 -27.67 44.46 -14.28
C SER A 475 -26.58 43.66 -14.99
#